data_AF-A0A4R5UJV5-F1
#
_entry.id   AF-A0A4R5UJV5-F1
#
_cell.length_a   1.000
_cell.length_b   1.000
_cell.length_c   1.000
_cell.angle_alpha   90.00
_cell.angle_beta   90.00
_cell.angle_gamma   90.00
#
_symmetry.space_group_name_H-M   'P 1'
#
loop_
_entity.id
_entity.type
_entity.pdbx_description
1 polymer ?
#
loop_
_entity_poly.entity_id
_entity_poly.type
_entity_poly.pdbx_seq_one_letter_code
_entity_poly.pdbx_strand_id
1 'polypeptide(L)'
;MTNEWRFFPHAMTMHDLDAMREALRLAEEQIDAPDPIQGEQLAWIVFRYYRKGLTDPDRLGAMAAFMSSSGLFAPAARTTAA
;
A
#
# COMPACT_ATOMS: atom_id res chain seq x y z
N MET A 1 -7.68 3.79 31.64
CA MET A 1 -6.86 3.28 30.52
C MET A 1 -6.77 4.39 29.49
N THR A 2 -5.73 5.22 29.56
CA THR A 2 -5.50 6.32 28.62
C THR A 2 -5.04 5.74 27.29
N ASN A 3 -5.80 6.03 26.24
CA ASN A 3 -5.55 5.57 24.88
C ASN A 3 -4.38 6.41 24.32
N GLU A 4 -3.16 6.04 24.68
CA GLU A 4 -1.94 6.65 24.14
C GLU A 4 -1.72 6.17 22.72
N TRP A 5 -2.40 6.80 21.76
CA TRP A 5 -1.94 6.81 20.38
C TRP A 5 -0.60 7.52 20.38
N ARG A 6 0.49 6.75 20.50
CA ARG A 6 1.85 7.27 20.31
C ARG A 6 1.91 7.84 18.91
N PHE A 7 1.76 9.16 18.81
CA PHE A 7 2.11 9.90 17.62
C PHE A 7 3.60 9.69 17.42
N PHE A 8 3.99 9.05 16.31
CA PHE A 8 5.38 8.83 15.93
C PHE A 8 5.77 9.84 14.84
N PRO A 9 6.07 11.10 15.19
CA PRO A 9 6.37 12.16 14.22
C PRO A 9 7.64 11.89 13.39
N HIS A 10 8.46 10.91 13.79
CA HIS A 10 9.63 10.45 13.04
C HIS A 10 9.37 9.21 12.16
N ALA A 11 8.19 8.60 12.22
CA ALA A 11 7.89 7.38 11.46
C ALA A 11 7.26 7.67 10.09
N MET A 12 6.51 8.77 9.97
CA MET A 12 5.88 9.23 8.72
C MET A 12 5.35 10.64 8.92
N THR A 13 5.67 11.54 8.00
CA THR A 13 5.10 12.89 7.94
C THR A 13 3.75 12.88 7.21
N MET A 14 2.99 13.97 7.31
CA MET A 14 1.78 14.15 6.49
C MET A 14 2.09 14.11 4.99
N HIS A 15 3.24 14.64 4.59
CA HIS A 15 3.69 14.57 3.20
C HIS A 15 3.88 13.13 2.72
N ASP A 16 4.41 12.26 3.58
CA ASP A 16 4.59 10.84 3.27
C ASP A 16 3.24 10.11 3.14
N LEU A 17 2.29 10.45 4.00
CA LEU A 17 0.92 9.94 3.90
C LEU A 17 0.24 10.38 2.61
N ASP A 18 0.39 11.64 2.21
CA ASP A 18 -0.20 12.17 0.99
C ASP A 18 0.46 11.54 -0.25
N ALA A 19 1.78 11.35 -0.24
CA ALA A 19 2.50 10.63 -1.29
C ALA A 19 2.02 9.18 -1.45
N MET A 20 1.80 8.46 -0.35
CA MET A 20 1.27 7.09 -0.41
C MET A 20 -0.19 7.01 -0.82
N ARG A 21 -1.03 8.00 -0.43
CA ARG A 21 -2.41 8.10 -0.92
C ARG A 21 -2.45 8.35 -2.42
N GLU A 22 -1.60 9.23 -2.91
CA GLU A 22 -1.53 9.52 -4.34
C GLU A 22 -1.03 8.30 -5.12
N ALA A 23 0.00 7.61 -4.61
CA ALA A 23 0.45 6.35 -5.20
C ALA A 23 -0.67 5.29 -5.26
N LEU A 24 -1.49 5.18 -4.21
CA LEU A 24 -2.62 4.25 -4.19
C LEU A 24 -3.67 4.62 -5.23
N ARG A 25 -4.05 5.91 -5.31
CA ARG A 25 -4.97 6.44 -6.33
C ARG A 25 -4.49 6.13 -7.75
N LEU A 26 -3.19 6.37 -8.03
CA LEU A 26 -2.57 6.09 -9.32
C LEU A 26 -2.51 4.60 -9.64
N ALA A 27 -2.33 3.74 -8.64
CA ALA A 27 -2.34 2.30 -8.82
C ALA A 27 -3.75 1.76 -9.13
N GLU A 28 -4.77 2.29 -8.43
CA GLU A 28 -6.17 1.94 -8.68
C GLU A 28 -6.62 2.34 -10.09
N GLU A 29 -6.16 3.48 -10.62
CA GLU A 29 -6.43 3.90 -12.01
C GLU A 29 -5.84 2.95 -13.07
N GLN A 30 -4.82 2.18 -12.71
CA GLN A 30 -4.14 1.24 -13.61
C GLN A 30 -4.72 -0.17 -13.56
N ILE A 31 -5.67 -0.44 -12.66
CA ILE A 31 -6.27 -1.77 -12.48
C ILE A 31 -7.72 -1.71 -12.92
N ASP A 32 -8.09 -2.59 -13.85
CA ASP A 32 -9.47 -2.74 -14.29
C ASP A 32 -10.30 -3.40 -13.17
N ALA A 33 -11.22 -2.62 -12.57
CA ALA A 33 -12.13 -3.03 -11.51
C ALA A 33 -11.46 -3.54 -10.21
N PRO A 34 -10.86 -2.65 -9.40
CA PRO A 34 -10.28 -3.02 -8.12
C PRO A 34 -11.37 -3.53 -7.17
N ASP A 35 -11.27 -4.80 -6.78
CA ASP A 35 -12.08 -5.32 -5.67
C ASP A 35 -11.50 -4.86 -4.31
N PRO A 36 -12.27 -4.92 -3.20
CA PRO A 36 -11.79 -4.47 -1.90
C PRO A 36 -10.54 -5.21 -1.38
N ILE A 37 -10.29 -6.44 -1.83
CA ILE A 37 -9.11 -7.25 -1.46
C ILE A 37 -7.87 -6.72 -2.21
N GLN A 38 -8.04 -6.34 -3.47
CA GLN A 38 -6.99 -5.70 -4.27
C GLN A 38 -6.61 -4.34 -3.70
N GLY A 39 -7.58 -3.53 -3.25
CA GLY A 39 -7.29 -2.25 -2.59
C GLY A 39 -6.36 -2.40 -1.37
N GLU A 40 -6.61 -3.38 -0.50
CA GLU A 40 -5.75 -3.68 0.64
C GLU A 40 -4.36 -4.16 0.20
N GLN A 41 -4.29 -4.99 -0.83
CA GLN A 41 -3.03 -5.48 -1.40
C GLN A 41 -2.18 -4.33 -1.96
N LEU A 42 -2.78 -3.39 -2.68
CA LEU A 42 -2.10 -2.22 -3.23
C LEU A 42 -1.53 -1.35 -2.11
N ALA A 43 -2.32 -1.07 -1.07
CA ALA A 43 -1.86 -0.31 0.09
C ALA A 43 -0.65 -0.96 0.76
N TRP A 44 -0.65 -2.30 0.88
CA TRP A 44 0.49 -3.06 1.41
C TRP A 44 1.74 -2.94 0.53
N ILE A 45 1.59 -3.01 -0.79
CA ILE A 45 2.70 -2.88 -1.73
C ILE A 45 3.27 -1.46 -1.66
N VAL A 46 2.43 -0.43 -1.73
CA VAL A 46 2.82 0.98 -1.59
C VAL A 46 3.61 1.20 -0.30
N PHE A 47 3.07 0.79 0.84
CA PHE A 47 3.75 0.95 2.13
C PHE A 47 5.10 0.21 2.18
N ARG A 48 5.16 -1.02 1.65
CA ARG A 48 6.38 -1.82 1.62
C ARG A 48 7.49 -1.14 0.80
N TYR A 49 7.17 -0.61 -0.37
CA TYR A 49 8.17 0.02 -1.24
C TYR A 49 8.53 1.44 -0.80
N TYR A 50 7.58 2.17 -0.20
CA TYR A 50 7.85 3.44 0.47
C TYR A 50 8.91 3.27 1.57
N ARG A 51 8.74 2.24 2.42
CA ARG A 51 9.74 1.89 3.46
C ARG A 51 11.10 1.47 2.91
N LYS A 52 11.19 1.09 1.64
CA LYS A 52 12.46 0.77 0.96
C LYS A 52 13.10 2.00 0.30
N GLY A 53 12.51 3.18 0.46
CA GLY A 53 13.01 4.45 -0.07
C GLY A 53 12.45 4.86 -1.42
N LEU A 54 11.46 4.13 -1.97
CA LEU A 54 10.75 4.58 -3.16
C LEU A 54 9.68 5.58 -2.73
N THR A 55 9.97 6.88 -2.80
CA THR A 55 9.07 7.94 -2.29
C THR A 55 8.29 8.68 -3.37
N ASP A 56 8.67 8.50 -4.63
CA ASP A 56 8.01 9.10 -5.79
C ASP A 56 6.63 8.45 -6.04
N PRO A 57 5.51 9.19 -5.92
CA PRO A 57 4.16 8.63 -6.01
C PRO A 57 3.87 7.91 -7.33
N ASP A 58 4.35 8.46 -8.46
CA ASP A 58 4.13 7.87 -9.79
C ASP A 58 4.78 6.49 -9.91
N ARG A 59 6.04 6.38 -9.47
CA ARG A 59 6.78 5.12 -9.47
C ARG A 59 6.22 4.13 -8.46
N LEU A 60 5.79 4.60 -7.29
CA LEU A 60 5.14 3.77 -6.29
C LEU A 60 3.84 3.17 -6.82
N GLY A 61 3.00 3.98 -7.45
CA GLY A 61 1.73 3.54 -8.03
C GLY A 61 1.93 2.52 -9.14
N ALA A 62 2.83 2.80 -10.08
CA ALA A 62 3.18 1.86 -11.15
C ALA A 62 3.74 0.53 -10.62
N MET A 63 4.59 0.58 -9.58
CA MET A 63 5.11 -0.62 -8.93
C MET A 63 3.99 -1.42 -8.24
N ALA A 64 3.06 -0.74 -7.56
CA ALA A 64 1.94 -1.38 -6.90
C ALA A 64 1.00 -2.07 -7.89
N ALA A 65 0.62 -1.39 -8.97
CA ALA A 65 -0.20 -1.95 -10.03
C ALA A 65 0.47 -3.17 -10.69
N PHE A 66 1.76 -3.05 -11.05
CA PHE A 66 2.53 -4.14 -11.63
C PHE A 66 2.62 -5.36 -10.69
N MET A 67 2.94 -5.14 -9.41
CA MET A 67 3.08 -6.22 -8.43
C MET A 67 1.74 -6.91 -8.12
N SER A 68 0.64 -6.16 -8.09
CA SER A 68 -0.70 -6.74 -7.90
C SER A 68 -1.12 -7.59 -9.12
N SER A 69 -0.89 -7.08 -10.34
CA SER A 69 -1.23 -7.80 -11.58
C SER A 69 -0.39 -9.06 -11.85
N SER A 70 0.84 -9.13 -11.33
CA SER A 70 1.77 -10.23 -11.59
C SER A 70 1.53 -11.50 -10.74
N GLY A 71 0.57 -11.48 -9.81
CA GLY A 71 0.31 -12.61 -8.90
C GLY A 71 1.43 -12.91 -7.90
N LEU A 72 2.55 -12.20 -7.98
CA LEU A 72 3.72 -12.32 -7.08
C LEU A 72 3.41 -11.88 -5.64
N PHE A 73 2.31 -11.17 -5.45
CA PHE A 73 1.85 -10.69 -4.16
C PHE A 73 0.53 -11.34 -3.72
N ALA A 74 0.28 -12.60 -4.08
CA ALA A 74 -0.87 -13.31 -3.51
C ALA A 74 -0.83 -13.20 -1.98
N PRO A 75 -1.88 -12.67 -1.31
CA PRO A 75 -1.95 -12.74 0.14
C PRO A 75 -1.80 -14.20 0.51
N ALA A 76 -0.88 -14.52 1.42
CA ALA A 76 -0.75 -15.88 1.93
C ALA A 76 -2.15 -16.35 2.29
N ALA A 77 -2.66 -17.35 1.56
CA ALA A 77 -4.01 -17.84 1.75
C ALA A 77 -4.18 -18.01 3.24
N ARG A 78 -5.15 -17.30 3.84
CA ARG A 78 -5.49 -17.50 5.25
C ARG A 78 -5.91 -18.96 5.33
N THR A 79 -4.99 -19.82 5.71
CA THR A 79 -5.25 -21.22 6.00
C THR A 79 -6.17 -21.20 7.20
N THR A 80 -7.48 -21.19 6.94
CA THR A 80 -8.48 -21.62 7.90
C THR A 80 -8.16 -23.07 8.20
N ALA A 81 -7.42 -23.28 9.29
CA ALA A 81 -7.33 -24.59 9.92
C ALA A 81 -8.77 -25.00 10.29
N ALA A 82 -9.17 -26.13 9.72
CA ALA A 82 -10.44 -26.80 9.99
C ALA A 82 -10.48 -27.36 11.42
#